data_AF-A0A7C3Z9B7-F1
#
_entry.id   AF-A0A7C3Z9B7-F1
#
_cell.length_a   1.000
_cell.length_b   1.000
_cell.length_c   1.000
_cell.angle_alpha   90.00
_cell.angle_beta   90.00
_cell.angle_gamma   90.00
#
_symmetry.space_group_name_H-M   'P 1'
#
loop_
_entity.id
_entity.type
_entity.pdbx_description
1 polymer ?
#
loop_
_entity_poly.entity_id
_entity_poly.type
_entity_poly.pdbx_seq_one_letter_code
_entity_poly.pdbx_strand_id
1 'polypeptide(L)' 'PTYHLLEESGPSHARRFRVELRLGDRVLAQGEGSSKKKAEQLAAARALARLRDKEGGGAG' A
#
# COMPACT_ATOMS: atom_id res chain seq x y z
N PRO A 1 8.48 -5.80 -6.73
CA PRO A 1 7.67 -5.25 -5.62
C PRO A 1 6.91 -6.39 -4.94
N THR A 2 6.77 -6.36 -3.62
CA THR A 2 6.04 -7.39 -2.86
C THR A 2 4.98 -6.75 -1.97
N TYR A 3 3.85 -7.45 -1.80
CA TYR A 3 2.77 -7.02 -0.92
C TYR A 3 2.78 -7.88 0.34
N HIS A 4 2.65 -7.25 1.51
CA HIS A 4 2.62 -7.91 2.79
C HIS A 4 1.35 -7.52 3.56
N LEU A 5 0.60 -8.51 4.01
CA LEU A 5 -0.56 -8.28 4.88
C LEU A 5 -0.05 -7.91 6.28
N LEU A 6 -0.40 -6.72 6.74
CA LEU A 6 -0.07 -6.23 8.07
C LEU A 6 -1.16 -6.55 9.08
N GLU A 7 -2.41 -6.40 8.66
CA GLU A 7 -3.56 -6.57 9.54
C GLU A 7 -4.77 -7.07 8.76
N GLU A 8 -5.53 -7.96 9.38
CA GLU A 8 -6.87 -8.36 8.97
C GLU A 8 -7.77 -8.24 10.21
N SER A 9 -8.75 -7.34 10.16
CA SER A 9 -9.60 -7.02 11.30
C SER A 9 -11.05 -6.78 10.89
N GLY A 10 -11.96 -6.84 11.86
CA GLY A 10 -13.40 -6.58 11.67
C GLY A 10 -14.25 -7.84 11.41
N PRO A 11 -15.59 -7.73 11.55
CA PRO A 11 -16.51 -8.85 11.39
C PRO A 11 -16.65 -9.25 9.92
N SER A 12 -17.19 -10.44 9.64
CA SER A 12 -17.26 -11.05 8.29
C SER A 12 -17.84 -10.12 7.21
N HIS A 13 -18.80 -9.26 7.59
CA HIS A 13 -19.49 -8.31 6.73
C HIS A 13 -18.81 -6.92 6.64
N ALA A 14 -17.79 -6.65 7.47
CA ALA A 14 -17.02 -5.41 7.49
C ALA A 14 -15.53 -5.68 7.74
N ARG A 15 -14.99 -6.69 7.03
CA ARG A 15 -13.56 -7.01 7.10
C ARG A 15 -12.75 -5.87 6.53
N ARG A 16 -11.64 -5.57 7.18
CA ARG A 16 -10.64 -4.60 6.77
C ARG A 16 -9.30 -5.31 6.67
N PHE A 17 -8.59 -5.02 5.60
CA PHE A 17 -7.29 -5.56 5.30
C PHE A 17 -6.33 -4.39 5.15
N ARG A 18 -5.23 -4.41 5.89
CA ARG A 18 -4.13 -3.47 5.75
C ARG A 18 -2.95 -4.16 5.11
N VAL A 19 -2.50 -3.65 3.98
CA VAL A 19 -1.39 -4.21 3.20
C VAL A 19 -0.32 -3.15 3.00
N GLU A 20 0.95 -3.54 3.07
CA GLU A 20 2.06 -2.72 2.65
C GLU A 20 2.67 -3.21 1.33
N LEU A 21 3.07 -2.25 0.50
CA LEU A 21 3.83 -2.45 -0.71
C LEU A 21 5.30 -2.15 -0.42
N ARG A 22 6.16 -3.14 -0.67
CA ARG A 22 7.61 -3.06 -0.46
C ARG A 22 8.37 -3.21 -1.77
N LEU A 23 9.55 -2.61 -1.82
CA LEU A 23 10.56 -2.83 -2.84
C LEU A 23 11.87 -3.17 -2.15
N GLY A 24 12.23 -4.45 -2.13
CA GLY A 24 13.25 -4.98 -1.22
C GLY A 24 12.81 -4.78 0.23
N ASP A 25 13.71 -4.24 1.06
CA ASP A 25 13.44 -4.00 2.48
C ASP A 25 12.64 -2.71 2.74
N ARG A 26 12.54 -1.84 1.73
CA ARG A 26 11.90 -0.52 1.86
C ARG A 26 10.40 -0.61 1.63
N VAL A 27 9.64 -0.08 2.59
CA VAL A 27 8.20 0.15 2.43
C VAL A 27 7.97 1.38 1.56
N LEU A 28 7.24 1.21 0.44
CA LEU A 28 6.88 2.29 -0.48
C LEU A 28 5.56 2.96 -0.07
N ALA A 29 4.56 2.16 0.32
CA ALA A 29 3.25 2.65 0.73
C ALA A 29 2.45 1.58 1.46
N GLN A 30 1.41 2.01 2.16
CA GLN A 30 0.41 1.12 2.76
C GLN A 30 -0.98 1.49 2.25
N GLY A 31 -1.85 0.49 2.10
CA GLY A 31 -3.23 0.62 1.68
C GLY A 31 -4.14 -0.20 2.56
N GLU A 32 -5.36 0.28 2.76
CA GLU A 32 -6.38 -0.40 3.56
C GLU A 32 -7.67 -0.52 2.74
N GLY A 33 -8.27 -1.70 2.72
CA GLY A 33 -9.51 -1.93 1.98
C GLY A 33 -10.35 -3.07 2.53
N SER A 34 -11.58 -3.20 2.02
CA SER A 34 -12.50 -4.27 2.41
C SER A 34 -12.12 -5.67 1.90
N SER A 35 -11.06 -5.74 1.09
CA SER A 35 -10.45 -6.98 0.62
C SER A 35 -8.94 -6.78 0.45
N LYS A 36 -8.17 -7.87 0.47
CA LYS A 36 -6.71 -7.86 0.20
C LYS A 36 -6.40 -7.15 -1.12
N LYS A 37 -7.12 -7.50 -2.20
CA LYS A 37 -6.97 -6.87 -3.51
C LYS A 37 -7.22 -5.36 -3.49
N LYS A 38 -8.23 -4.89 -2.74
CA LYS A 38 -8.51 -3.45 -2.61
C LYS A 38 -7.39 -2.75 -1.83
N ALA A 39 -6.89 -3.35 -0.76
CA ALA A 39 -5.79 -2.84 0.03
C ALA A 39 -4.50 -2.74 -0.80
N GLU A 40 -4.18 -3.76 -1.60
CA GLU A 40 -3.05 -3.78 -2.55
C GLU A 40 -3.16 -2.67 -3.59
N GLN A 41 -4.33 -2.53 -4.24
CA GLN A 41 -4.58 -1.47 -5.23
C GLN A 41 -4.38 -0.07 -4.64
N LEU A 42 -4.85 0.15 -3.40
CA LEU A 42 -4.67 1.42 -2.71
C LEU A 42 -3.21 1.65 -2.31
N ALA A 43 -2.48 0.62 -1.88
CA ALA A 43 -1.05 0.71 -1.61
C ALA A 43 -0.28 1.06 -2.90
N ALA A 44 -0.60 0.42 -4.02
CA ALA A 44 0.00 0.70 -5.32
C ALA A 44 -0.27 2.12 -5.79
N ALA A 45 -1.52 2.58 -5.72
CA ALA A 45 -1.91 3.93 -6.11
C ALA A 45 -1.16 5.00 -5.28
N ARG A 46 -1.04 4.77 -3.97
CA ARG A 46 -0.28 5.65 -3.07
C ARG A 46 1.22 5.63 -3.37
N ALA A 47 1.79 4.47 -3.68
CA ALA A 47 3.19 4.37 -4.07
C ALA A 47 3.46 5.09 -5.40
N LEU A 48 2.61 4.90 -6.41
CA LEU A 48 2.69 5.60 -7.70
C LEU A 48 2.61 7.12 -7.52
N ALA A 49 1.67 7.60 -6.70
CA ALA A 49 1.56 9.03 -6.38
C ALA A 49 2.85 9.56 -5.75
N ARG A 50 3.40 8.86 -4.75
CA ARG A 50 4.67 9.24 -4.11
C ARG A 50 5.86 9.19 -5.04
N LEU A 51 5.92 8.20 -5.94
CA LEU A 51 7.01 8.09 -6.90
C LEU A 51 6.96 9.24 -7.90
N ARG A 52 5.79 9.55 -8.45
CA ARG A 52 5.59 10.71 -9.32
C ARG A 52 5.98 12.03 -8.66
N ASP A 53 5.67 12.18 -7.38
CA ASP A 53 6.06 13.36 -6.59
C ASP A 53 7.58 13.40 -6.35
N LYS A 54 8.20 12.24 -6.10
CA LYS A 54 9.64 12.11 -5.81
C LYS A 54 10.53 12.24 -7.05
N GLU A 55 10.00 11.98 -8.25
CA GLU A 55 10.71 12.25 -9.51
C GLU A 55 10.80 13.75 -9.85
N GLY A 56 10.15 14.63 -9.08
CA GLY A 56 10.36 16.09 -9.12
C GLY A 56 11.32 16.65 -8.05
N GLY A 57 11.83 15.83 -7.13
CA GLY A 57 12.56 16.27 -5.93
C GLY A 57 13.98 15.72 -5.80
N GLY A 58 14.58 15.24 -6.88
CA GLY A 58 15.96 14.75 -6.95
C GLY A 58 16.92 15.71 -7.63
N ALA A 59 16.82 17.02 -7.37
CA ALA A 59 17.83 18.01 -7.69
C ALA A 59 17.67 19.21 -6.75
N GLY A 60 18.50 19.26 -5.72
CA GLY A 60 18.59 20.35 -4.73
C GLY A 60 19.75 20.07 -3.81
#